data_AF-A0A754MH78-F1
#
_entry.id   AF-A0A754MH78-F1
#
_cell.length_a   1.000
_cell.length_b   1.000
_cell.length_c   1.000
_cell.angle_alpha   90.00
_cell.angle_beta   90.00
_cell.angle_gamma   90.00
#
_symmetry.space_group_name_H-M   'P 1'
#
loop_
_entity.id
_entity.type
_entity.pdbx_description
1 polymer ?
#
loop_
_entity_poly.entity_id
_entity_poly.type
_entity_poly.pdbx_seq_one_letter_code
_entity_poly.pdbx_strand_id
1 'polypeptide(L)'
;DSSYRYTNGTQGTAWILIQENPIKGYGYGNDVYDGVYNKRVVDYPTWTFKESIGPHNTILYIWFSAGILGLASLAYLYGAIIRETASSTFRKVEISPYNAHLLLFLSFVGFYIVRGNFEQVDIAQIGIITGFLLALRNR
;
A
#
# COMPACT_ATOMS: atom_id res chain seq x y z
N ASP A 1 -15.50 0.16 -12.34
CA ASP A 1 -15.25 -0.87 -13.36
C ASP A 1 -13.90 -1.53 -13.05
N SER A 2 -13.88 -2.82 -12.70
CA SER A 2 -12.67 -3.56 -12.29
C SER A 2 -12.10 -4.42 -13.42
N SER A 3 -12.66 -4.33 -14.63
CA SER A 3 -12.41 -5.26 -15.73
C SER A 3 -10.97 -5.25 -16.25
N TYR A 4 -10.22 -4.16 -16.01
CA TYR A 4 -8.87 -3.94 -16.55
C TYR A 4 -7.80 -3.75 -15.46
N ARG A 5 -7.83 -4.57 -14.40
CA ARG A 5 -6.87 -4.43 -13.30
C ARG A 5 -5.59 -5.24 -13.50
N TYR A 6 -5.71 -6.54 -13.79
CA TYR A 6 -4.58 -7.47 -13.68
C TYR A 6 -3.83 -7.74 -14.98
N THR A 7 -4.52 -7.78 -16.12
CA THR A 7 -3.91 -8.06 -17.41
C THR A 7 -3.97 -6.80 -18.26
N ASN A 8 -2.82 -6.30 -18.70
CA ASN A 8 -2.66 -5.15 -19.59
C ASN A 8 -3.29 -3.82 -19.09
N GLY A 9 -3.87 -3.78 -17.90
CA GLY A 9 -4.33 -2.54 -17.27
C GLY A 9 -3.62 -2.28 -15.95
N THR A 10 -4.16 -1.36 -15.15
CA THR A 10 -3.52 -0.69 -13.99
C THR A 10 -2.44 -1.50 -13.23
N GLN A 11 -2.83 -2.52 -12.46
CA GLN A 11 -1.92 -3.31 -11.63
C GLN A 11 -1.01 -4.21 -12.46
N GLY A 12 -1.51 -4.77 -13.57
CA GLY A 12 -0.72 -5.60 -14.48
C GLY A 12 0.43 -4.84 -15.14
N THR A 13 0.15 -3.63 -15.60
CA THR A 13 1.17 -2.75 -16.20
C THR A 13 2.14 -2.24 -15.15
N ALA A 14 1.67 -1.91 -13.94
CA ALA A 14 2.54 -1.55 -12.83
C ALA A 14 3.53 -2.69 -12.50
N TRP A 15 3.03 -3.93 -12.46
CA TRP A 15 3.85 -5.12 -12.25
C TRP A 15 4.95 -5.25 -13.31
N ILE A 16 4.62 -5.11 -14.60
CA ILE A 16 5.59 -5.17 -15.70
C ILE A 16 6.70 -4.13 -15.49
N LEU A 17 6.34 -2.87 -15.23
CA LEU A 17 7.30 -1.80 -14.98
C LEU A 17 8.17 -2.08 -13.75
N ILE A 18 7.60 -2.60 -12.66
CA ILE A 18 8.36 -2.98 -11.46
C ILE A 18 9.44 -4.02 -11.79
N GLN A 19 9.13 -5.02 -12.61
CA GLN A 19 10.07 -6.10 -12.93
C GLN A 19 11.29 -5.61 -13.73
N GLU A 20 11.20 -4.47 -14.41
CA GLU A 20 12.34 -3.85 -15.10
C GLU A 20 13.35 -3.21 -14.14
N ASN A 21 12.91 -2.76 -12.95
CA ASN A 21 13.79 -2.19 -11.92
C ASN A 21 13.31 -2.50 -10.49
N PRO A 22 13.29 -3.79 -10.08
CA PRO A 22 12.59 -4.23 -8.87
C PRO A 22 13.34 -3.90 -7.58
N ILE A 23 14.66 -3.67 -7.67
CA ILE A 23 15.53 -3.47 -6.50
C ILE A 23 15.49 -2.00 -6.06
N LYS A 24 15.68 -1.06 -6.99
CA LYS A 24 15.77 0.38 -6.69
C LYS A 24 14.44 1.11 -6.85
N GLY A 25 13.56 0.62 -7.72
CA GLY A 25 12.39 1.37 -8.15
C GLY A 25 12.75 2.60 -9.01
N TYR A 26 11.75 3.42 -9.31
CA TYR A 26 11.83 4.53 -10.25
C TYR A 26 11.82 5.92 -9.58
N GLY A 27 11.60 5.99 -8.27
CA GLY A 27 11.41 7.22 -7.53
C GLY A 27 9.96 7.40 -7.06
N TYR A 28 9.79 8.15 -5.97
CA TYR A 28 8.49 8.35 -5.32
C TYR A 28 7.70 9.51 -5.95
N GLY A 29 6.41 9.30 -6.17
CA GLY A 29 5.47 10.32 -6.64
C GLY A 29 4.58 9.82 -7.77
N ASN A 30 3.32 10.30 -7.81
CA ASN A 30 2.40 9.98 -8.90
C ASN A 30 2.93 10.48 -10.24
N ASP A 31 3.45 11.71 -10.29
CA ASP A 31 4.05 12.28 -11.50
C ASP A 31 5.22 11.44 -12.04
N VAL A 32 5.97 10.78 -11.14
CA VAL A 32 7.05 9.85 -11.53
C VAL A 32 6.47 8.60 -12.16
N TYR A 33 5.46 7.98 -11.54
CA TYR A 33 4.77 6.83 -12.10
C TYR A 33 4.14 7.15 -13.46
N ASP A 34 3.36 8.23 -13.53
CA ASP A 34 2.67 8.66 -14.74
C ASP A 34 3.67 8.99 -15.85
N GLY A 35 4.77 9.67 -15.51
CA GLY A 35 5.85 9.99 -16.45
C GLY A 35 6.55 8.75 -17.00
N VAL A 36 6.82 7.73 -16.18
CA VAL A 36 7.40 6.47 -16.65
C VAL A 36 6.40 5.69 -17.50
N TYR A 37 5.16 5.55 -17.02
CA TYR A 37 4.11 4.83 -17.73
C TYR A 37 3.85 5.43 -19.11
N ASN A 38 3.62 6.74 -19.20
CA ASN A 38 3.28 7.43 -20.44
C ASN A 38 4.44 7.39 -21.45
N LYS A 39 5.70 7.33 -20.99
CA LYS A 39 6.85 7.13 -21.88
C LYS A 39 6.93 5.71 -22.42
N ARG A 40 6.52 4.72 -21.63
CA ARG A 40 6.64 3.28 -21.95
C ARG A 40 5.44 2.73 -22.71
N VAL A 41 4.30 3.42 -22.74
CA VAL A 41 3.07 2.94 -23.39
C VAL A 41 3.26 2.55 -24.86
N VAL A 42 4.19 3.23 -25.57
CA VAL A 42 4.55 2.92 -26.97
C VAL A 42 5.20 1.55 -27.12
N ASP A 43 5.92 1.08 -26.10
CA ASP A 43 6.59 -0.23 -26.08
C ASP A 43 5.59 -1.36 -25.83
N TYR A 44 4.37 -1.05 -25.37
CA TYR A 44 3.34 -2.00 -24.98
C TYR A 44 1.99 -1.71 -25.64
N PRO A 45 1.84 -2.01 -26.95
CA PRO A 45 0.62 -1.72 -27.69
C PRO A 45 -0.62 -2.46 -27.15
N THR A 46 -0.43 -3.56 -26.42
CA THR A 46 -1.51 -4.35 -25.80
C THR A 46 -2.07 -3.75 -24.51
N TRP A 47 -1.42 -2.73 -23.92
CA TRP A 47 -1.93 -2.08 -22.72
C TRP A 47 -3.27 -1.40 -22.97
N THR A 48 -4.23 -1.62 -22.08
CA THR A 48 -5.60 -1.12 -22.18
C THR A 48 -5.63 0.40 -22.10
N PHE A 49 -4.96 0.99 -21.11
CA PHE A 49 -4.91 2.43 -20.93
C PHE A 49 -3.74 3.00 -21.74
N LYS A 50 -4.01 4.07 -22.49
CA LYS A 50 -2.98 4.76 -23.30
C LYS A 50 -2.38 5.99 -22.62
N GLU A 51 -2.93 6.32 -21.46
CA GLU A 51 -2.44 7.31 -20.53
C GLU A 51 -2.54 6.72 -19.13
N SER A 52 -1.59 7.06 -18.27
CA SER A 52 -1.56 6.57 -16.90
C SER A 52 -2.80 7.04 -16.15
N ILE A 53 -3.37 6.11 -15.41
CA ILE A 53 -4.36 6.39 -14.36
C ILE A 53 -3.84 5.95 -12.99
N GLY A 54 -2.55 5.63 -12.90
CA GLY A 54 -1.91 5.11 -11.70
C GLY A 54 -2.03 3.58 -11.55
N PRO A 55 -1.30 3.01 -10.57
CA PRO A 55 -1.28 1.57 -10.34
C PRO A 55 -2.52 1.06 -9.59
N HIS A 56 -3.28 1.93 -8.91
CA HIS A 56 -4.43 1.57 -8.07
C HIS A 56 -4.15 0.39 -7.13
N ASN A 57 -2.95 0.38 -6.54
CA ASN A 57 -2.53 -0.57 -5.52
C ASN A 57 -1.35 0.06 -4.77
N THR A 58 -1.50 0.21 -3.46
CA THR A 58 -0.53 0.86 -2.59
C THR A 58 0.77 0.07 -2.50
N ILE A 59 0.70 -1.26 -2.47
CA ILE A 59 1.89 -2.12 -2.40
C ILE A 59 2.69 -2.02 -3.70
N LEU A 60 2.01 -2.09 -4.85
CA LEU A 60 2.66 -1.92 -6.15
C LEU A 60 3.22 -0.51 -6.31
N TYR A 61 2.49 0.52 -5.88
CA TYR A 61 2.98 1.90 -5.90
C TYR A 61 4.27 2.06 -5.08
N ILE A 62 4.34 1.47 -3.88
CA ILE A 62 5.54 1.53 -3.04
C ILE A 62 6.68 0.73 -3.63
N TRP A 63 6.42 -0.45 -4.19
CA TRP A 63 7.45 -1.24 -4.87
C TRP A 63 7.99 -0.52 -6.10
N PHE A 64 7.11 0.01 -6.95
CA PHE A 64 7.50 0.83 -8.08
C PHE A 64 8.36 2.01 -7.65
N SER A 65 7.97 2.69 -6.57
CA SER A 65 8.63 3.91 -6.12
C SER A 65 10.02 3.67 -5.54
N ALA A 66 10.12 2.74 -4.60
CA ALA A 66 11.29 2.59 -3.72
C ALA A 66 11.91 1.18 -3.76
N GLY A 67 11.46 0.33 -4.69
CA GLY A 67 11.99 -1.01 -4.87
C GLY A 67 11.76 -1.91 -3.66
N ILE A 68 12.62 -2.90 -3.52
CA ILE A 68 12.50 -3.91 -2.47
C ILE A 68 12.69 -3.33 -1.06
N LEU A 69 13.49 -2.27 -0.92
CA LEU A 69 13.66 -1.57 0.36
C LEU A 69 12.37 -0.89 0.79
N GLY A 70 11.62 -0.30 -0.15
CA GLY A 70 10.29 0.25 0.11
C GLY A 70 9.32 -0.81 0.62
N LEU A 71 9.28 -1.97 -0.06
CA LEU A 71 8.45 -3.10 0.37
C LEU A 71 8.82 -3.64 1.74
N ALA A 72 10.12 -3.85 2.00
CA ALA A 72 10.60 -4.32 3.29
C ALA A 72 10.22 -3.35 4.41
N SER A 73 10.36 -2.04 4.16
CA SER A 73 9.98 -1.00 5.12
C SER A 73 8.47 -0.99 5.38
N LEU A 74 7.66 -1.12 4.34
CA LEU A 74 6.20 -1.20 4.47
C LEU A 74 5.77 -2.45 5.24
N ALA A 75 6.35 -3.61 4.90
CA ALA A 75 6.09 -4.87 5.58
C ALA A 75 6.49 -4.81 7.06
N TYR A 76 7.63 -4.19 7.38
CA TYR A 76 8.06 -3.95 8.75
C TYR A 76 7.05 -3.09 9.51
N LEU A 77 6.62 -1.96 8.93
CA LEU A 77 5.64 -1.07 9.54
C LEU A 77 4.30 -1.77 9.78
N TYR A 78 3.81 -2.49 8.77
CA TYR A 78 2.57 -3.28 8.87
C TYR A 78 2.70 -4.33 9.97
N GLY A 79 3.81 -5.07 10.00
CA GLY A 79 4.09 -6.06 11.03
C GLY A 79 4.15 -5.47 12.44
N ALA A 80 4.77 -4.29 12.60
CA ALA A 80 4.83 -3.58 13.87
C ALA A 80 3.44 -3.16 14.37
N ILE A 81 2.61 -2.59 13.49
CA ILE A 81 1.23 -2.21 13.81
C ILE A 81 0.42 -3.44 14.23
N ILE A 82 0.46 -4.51 13.42
CA ILE A 82 -0.27 -5.75 13.70
C ILE A 82 0.17 -6.33 15.05
N ARG A 83 1.48 -6.42 15.30
CA ARG A 83 2.03 -6.93 16.56
C ARG A 83 1.55 -6.14 17.76
N GLU A 84 1.61 -4.82 17.69
CA GLU A 84 1.19 -3.93 18.79
C GLU A 84 -0.32 -4.06 19.04
N THR A 85 -1.13 -3.99 17.99
CA THR A 85 -2.59 -4.04 18.15
C THR A 85 -3.08 -5.42 18.59
N ALA A 86 -2.53 -6.51 18.04
CA ALA A 86 -2.97 -7.86 18.35
C ALA A 86 -2.56 -8.26 19.78
N SER A 87 -1.31 -7.98 20.17
CA SER A 87 -0.84 -8.30 21.52
C SER A 87 -1.62 -7.55 22.61
N SER A 88 -2.01 -6.30 22.35
CA SER A 88 -2.78 -5.48 23.29
C SER A 88 -4.29 -5.80 23.30
N THR A 89 -4.82 -6.34 22.20
CA THR A 89 -6.24 -6.72 22.09
C THR A 89 -6.50 -8.10 22.69
N PHE A 90 -5.70 -9.11 22.33
CA PHE A 90 -5.99 -10.51 22.67
C PHE A 90 -5.44 -10.96 24.04
N ARG A 91 -4.65 -10.12 24.72
CA ARG A 91 -4.21 -10.39 26.10
C ARG A 91 -5.22 -9.94 27.18
N LYS A 92 -6.30 -9.23 26.80
CA LYS A 92 -7.35 -8.79 27.73
C LYS A 92 -8.50 -9.81 27.77
N VAL A 93 -8.89 -10.22 28.97
CA VAL A 93 -9.91 -11.25 29.23
C VAL A 93 -11.32 -10.79 28.81
N GLU A 94 -11.59 -9.49 28.80
CA GLU A 94 -12.80 -8.90 28.21
C GLU A 94 -12.45 -7.98 27.04
N ILE A 95 -12.89 -8.37 25.84
CA ILE A 95 -12.77 -7.55 24.63
C ILE A 95 -14.03 -6.69 24.54
N SER A 96 -13.95 -5.44 25.00
CA SER A 96 -15.00 -4.45 24.76
C SER A 96 -15.00 -4.00 23.29
N PRO A 97 -16.17 -3.78 22.65
CA PRO A 97 -16.25 -3.14 21.32
C PRO A 97 -15.61 -1.75 21.26
N TYR A 98 -15.43 -1.10 22.41
CA TYR A 98 -14.74 0.19 22.55
C TYR A 98 -13.22 0.05 22.77
N ASN A 99 -12.65 -1.14 22.54
CA ASN A 99 -11.21 -1.33 22.64
C ASN A 99 -10.49 -0.57 21.51
N ALA A 100 -9.80 0.50 21.88
CA ALA A 100 -9.07 1.36 20.95
C ALA A 100 -8.05 0.58 20.08
N HIS A 101 -7.40 -0.47 20.62
CA HIS A 101 -6.46 -1.28 19.84
C HIS A 101 -7.17 -2.10 18.76
N LEU A 102 -8.36 -2.63 19.06
CA LEU A 102 -9.17 -3.37 18.09
C LEU A 102 -9.69 -2.42 17.00
N LEU A 103 -10.14 -1.21 17.36
CA LEU A 103 -10.60 -0.21 16.39
C LEU A 103 -9.47 0.24 15.45
N LEU A 104 -8.28 0.50 16.00
CA LEU A 104 -7.10 0.85 15.20
C LEU A 104 -6.66 -0.32 14.30
N PHE A 105 -6.73 -1.56 14.79
CA PHE A 105 -6.44 -2.74 13.99
C PHE A 105 -7.40 -2.90 12.81
N LEU A 106 -8.71 -2.84 13.06
CA LEU A 106 -9.72 -2.97 12.01
C LEU A 106 -9.63 -1.84 10.99
N SER A 107 -9.33 -0.61 11.44
CA SER A 107 -9.09 0.53 10.56
C SER A 107 -7.86 0.31 9.68
N PHE A 108 -6.78 -0.20 10.27
CA PHE A 108 -5.56 -0.56 9.55
C PHE A 108 -5.83 -1.64 8.50
N VAL A 109 -6.49 -2.74 8.88
CA VAL A 109 -6.83 -3.84 7.97
C VAL A 109 -7.74 -3.36 6.84
N GLY A 110 -8.82 -2.65 7.15
CA GLY A 110 -9.77 -2.18 6.14
C GLY A 110 -9.13 -1.22 5.14
N PHE A 111 -8.34 -0.26 5.63
CA PHE A 111 -7.82 0.81 4.78
C PHE A 111 -6.52 0.42 4.06
N TYR A 112 -5.56 -0.18 4.77
CA TYR A 112 -4.21 -0.42 4.22
C TYR A 112 -4.03 -1.82 3.65
N ILE A 113 -4.74 -2.82 4.18
CA ILE A 113 -4.68 -4.19 3.67
C ILE A 113 -5.75 -4.41 2.60
N VAL A 114 -7.03 -4.22 2.93
CA VAL A 114 -8.11 -4.49 1.97
C VAL A 114 -8.14 -3.42 0.88
N ARG A 115 -8.43 -2.16 1.22
CA ARG A 115 -8.49 -1.08 0.23
C ARG A 115 -7.13 -0.84 -0.44
N GLY A 116 -6.03 -0.87 0.30
CA GLY A 116 -4.68 -0.68 -0.23
C GLY A 116 -4.28 -1.66 -1.34
N ASN A 117 -4.87 -2.85 -1.43
CA ASN A 117 -4.62 -3.81 -2.52
C ASN A 117 -5.43 -3.49 -3.79
N PHE A 118 -6.45 -2.64 -3.70
CA PHE A 118 -7.34 -2.30 -4.81
C PHE A 118 -7.29 -0.82 -5.19
N GLU A 119 -6.74 0.01 -4.33
CA GLU A 119 -6.59 1.44 -4.55
C GLU A 119 -5.27 1.92 -3.93
N GLN A 120 -4.72 2.98 -4.50
CA GLN A 120 -3.62 3.69 -3.86
C GLN A 120 -4.18 4.54 -2.71
N VAL A 121 -3.80 4.20 -1.48
CA VAL A 121 -4.19 4.96 -0.29
C VAL A 121 -3.10 5.95 0.09
N ASP A 122 -3.50 7.04 0.73
CA ASP A 122 -2.55 8.00 1.28
C ASP A 122 -1.82 7.39 2.48
N ILE A 123 -0.52 7.13 2.30
CA ILE A 123 0.33 6.53 3.33
C ILE A 123 0.59 7.52 4.47
N ALA A 124 0.48 8.83 4.26
CA ALA A 124 0.69 9.80 5.35
C ALA A 124 -0.28 9.55 6.54
N GLN A 125 -1.48 9.05 6.25
CA GLN A 125 -2.48 8.74 7.26
C GLN A 125 -2.09 7.57 8.18
N ILE A 126 -1.08 6.76 7.82
CA ILE A 126 -0.62 5.66 8.66
C ILE A 126 0.12 6.17 9.91
N GLY A 127 0.69 7.37 9.80
CA GLY A 127 1.30 8.08 10.91
C GLY A 127 0.29 8.40 12.02
N ILE A 128 -0.98 8.62 11.66
CA ILE A 128 -2.06 8.85 12.62
C ILE A 128 -2.33 7.59 13.45
N ILE A 129 -2.48 6.43 12.78
CA ILE A 129 -2.67 5.14 13.46
C ILE A 129 -1.49 4.85 14.38
N THR A 130 -0.28 5.04 13.88
CA THR A 130 0.96 4.76 14.62
C THR A 130 1.10 5.70 15.82
N GLY A 131 0.77 6.99 15.66
CA GLY A 131 0.78 7.98 16.74
C GLY A 131 -0.20 7.63 17.85
N PHE A 132 -1.42 7.20 17.50
CA PHE A 132 -2.38 6.73 18.51
C PHE A 132 -1.90 5.48 19.24
N LEU A 133 -1.30 4.51 18.53
CA LEU A 133 -0.74 3.31 19.18
C LEU A 133 0.38 3.66 20.16
N LEU A 134 1.29 4.58 19.78
CA LEU A 134 2.34 5.04 20.68
C LEU A 134 1.78 5.76 21.91
N ALA A 135 0.74 6.58 21.75
CA ALA A 135 0.08 7.25 22.86
C ALA A 135 -0.62 6.26 23.82
N LEU A 136 -1.18 5.17 23.29
CA LEU A 136 -1.81 4.11 24.08
C LEU A 136 -0.79 3.24 24.84
N ARG A 137 0.41 3.05 24.27
CA ARG A 137 1.49 2.28 24.91
C ARG A 137 2.07 2.96 26.14
N ASN A 138 2.03 4.28 26.19
CA ASN A 138 2.56 5.09 27.30
C ASN A 138 1.54 5.30 28.45
N ARG A 139 0.47 4.50 28.51
CA ARG A 139 -0.52 4.45 29.58
C ARG A 139 -0.55 3.07 30.22
#